data_AF-A0A1Q4R4C7-F1
#
_entry.id   AF-A0A1Q4R4C7-F1
#
_cell.length_a   1.000
_cell.length_b   1.000
_cell.length_c   1.000
_cell.angle_alpha   90.00
_cell.angle_beta   90.00
_cell.angle_gamma   90.00
#
_symmetry.space_group_name_H-M   'P 1'
#
loop_
_entity.id
_entity.type
_entity.pdbx_description
1 polymer ?
#
loop_
_entity_poly.entity_id
_entity_poly.type
_entity_poly.pdbx_seq_one_letter_code
_entity_poly.pdbx_strand_id
1 'polypeptide(L)'
;MDARLIKAFLPMVAISLIWQTGAIAETLFPVIQGWTFSQQEQSLAFQTHAGAQPSFFVLREPSRIVVDVQGASWEKGTVTQPFRGKISQIRVAEFTEGVTRFVLETSNPNTVINTTTLKLRSFPTDDGDTLWQLSLGNTSNANALNSTTNHHQNFPPALLPPVIRGSVTVPSPPIPDNLRK
;
A
#
# COMPACT_ATOMS: atom_id res chain seq x y z
N MET A 1 -25.12 -11.63 82.94
CA MET A 1 -23.74 -11.24 83.26
C MET A 1 -23.02 -11.01 81.94
N ASP A 2 -22.37 -9.85 81.88
CA ASP A 2 -21.35 -9.38 80.94
C ASP A 2 -21.71 -8.95 79.50
N ALA A 3 -20.97 -7.92 79.09
CA ALA A 3 -21.37 -6.82 78.24
C ALA A 3 -20.42 -6.63 77.04
N ARG A 4 -20.80 -5.68 76.16
CA ARG A 4 -20.03 -5.03 75.07
C ARG A 4 -19.99 -5.86 73.77
N LEU A 5 -20.05 -5.30 72.56
CA LEU A 5 -19.48 -4.06 72.02
C LEU A 5 -20.27 -3.59 70.77
N ILE A 6 -20.44 -2.27 70.63
CA ILE A 6 -20.91 -1.60 69.41
C ILE A 6 -19.72 -1.41 68.46
N LYS A 7 -19.84 -1.80 67.19
CA LYS A 7 -19.05 -1.25 66.06
C LYS A 7 -19.90 -1.20 64.79
N ALA A 8 -20.34 0.01 64.43
CA ALA A 8 -20.83 0.34 63.11
C ALA A 8 -19.65 0.41 62.13
N PHE A 9 -19.79 -0.16 60.93
CA PHE A 9 -18.95 0.14 59.78
C PHE A 9 -19.74 -0.08 58.49
N LEU A 10 -20.13 1.01 57.84
CA LEU A 10 -20.50 1.06 56.43
C LEU A 10 -19.21 1.14 55.60
N PRO A 11 -19.05 0.34 54.53
CA PRO A 11 -18.20 0.72 53.42
C PRO A 11 -19.04 1.19 52.23
N MET A 12 -18.86 2.46 51.89
CA MET A 12 -19.15 3.04 50.57
C MET A 12 -18.57 2.15 49.47
N VAL A 13 -19.40 1.76 48.51
CA VAL A 13 -18.93 1.26 47.21
C VAL A 13 -18.56 2.48 46.38
N ALA A 14 -17.27 2.78 46.28
CA ALA A 14 -16.75 3.71 45.31
C ALA A 14 -16.80 3.05 43.92
N ILE A 15 -17.74 3.47 43.08
CA ILE A 15 -17.78 3.08 41.67
C ILE A 15 -16.72 3.93 40.96
N SER A 16 -15.52 3.38 40.80
CA SER A 16 -14.49 3.97 39.93
C SER A 16 -14.91 3.80 38.48
N LEU A 17 -15.46 4.87 37.90
CA LEU A 17 -15.71 4.96 36.47
C LEU A 17 -14.36 5.24 35.77
N ILE A 18 -13.71 4.17 35.29
CA ILE A 18 -12.50 4.30 34.47
C ILE A 18 -12.95 4.82 33.11
N TRP A 19 -12.61 6.07 32.79
CA TRP A 19 -12.69 6.57 31.44
C TRP A 19 -11.61 5.84 30.63
N GLN A 20 -12.02 4.88 29.81
CA GLN A 20 -11.12 4.28 28.84
C GLN A 20 -11.01 5.28 27.68
N THR A 21 -10.00 6.17 27.76
CA THR A 21 -9.63 7.04 26.66
C THR A 21 -9.12 6.16 25.53
N GLY A 22 -9.99 5.85 24.55
CA GLY A 22 -9.55 5.25 23.30
C GLY A 22 -8.61 6.23 22.62
N ALA A 23 -7.31 5.91 22.60
CA ALA A 23 -6.41 6.57 21.69
C ALA A 23 -6.91 6.27 20.27
N ILE A 24 -7.37 7.28 19.55
CA ILE A 24 -7.58 7.16 18.11
C ILE A 24 -6.17 7.08 17.52
N ALA A 25 -5.66 5.86 17.34
CA ALA A 25 -4.44 5.65 16.58
C ALA A 25 -4.74 6.06 15.13
N GLU A 26 -3.98 7.03 14.61
CA GLU A 26 -3.94 7.25 13.17
C GLU A 26 -3.56 5.92 12.52
N THR A 27 -4.40 5.39 11.63
CA THR A 27 -4.12 4.12 10.97
C THR A 27 -3.01 4.34 9.97
N LEU A 28 -1.75 4.18 10.41
CA LEU A 28 -0.62 4.28 9.53
C LEU A 28 -0.55 3.02 8.67
N PHE A 29 -0.80 3.19 7.37
CA PHE A 29 -0.64 2.11 6.41
C PHE A 29 0.84 1.95 6.04
N PRO A 30 1.39 0.73 6.09
CA PRO A 30 2.77 0.49 5.70
C PRO A 30 3.03 0.84 4.22
N VAL A 31 4.16 1.47 3.95
CA VAL A 31 4.48 2.02 2.61
C VAL A 31 5.09 0.95 1.69
N ILE A 32 4.58 0.85 0.46
CA ILE A 32 5.20 0.01 -0.58
C ILE A 32 6.51 0.66 -1.05
N GLN A 33 7.64 0.02 -0.72
CA GLN A 33 8.97 0.58 -0.99
C GLN A 33 9.40 0.49 -2.45
N GLY A 34 8.86 -0.46 -3.21
CA GLY A 34 9.27 -0.65 -4.59
C GLY A 34 8.40 -1.62 -5.37
N TRP A 35 8.53 -1.55 -6.68
CA TRP A 35 7.92 -2.48 -7.62
C TRP A 35 8.80 -2.63 -8.85
N THR A 36 8.61 -3.71 -9.60
CA THR A 36 9.32 -3.96 -10.87
C THR A 36 8.39 -4.66 -11.85
N PHE A 37 8.59 -4.43 -13.15
CA PHE A 37 7.88 -5.13 -14.20
C PHE A 37 8.87 -5.76 -15.18
N SER A 38 8.80 -7.10 -15.30
CA SER A 38 9.57 -7.83 -16.29
C SER A 38 8.78 -7.91 -17.59
N GLN A 39 9.28 -7.25 -18.64
CA GLN A 39 8.68 -7.31 -19.98
C GLN A 39 8.87 -8.69 -20.63
N GLN A 40 9.89 -9.44 -20.25
CA GLN A 40 10.12 -10.79 -20.75
C GLN A 40 9.09 -11.77 -20.14
N GLU A 41 8.97 -11.75 -18.81
CA GLU A 41 8.09 -12.65 -18.07
C GLU A 41 6.63 -12.17 -18.00
N GLN A 42 6.36 -10.97 -18.54
CA GLN A 42 5.10 -10.23 -18.37
C GLN A 42 4.57 -10.37 -16.94
N SER A 43 5.39 -9.97 -15.98
CA SER A 43 5.03 -10.03 -14.56
C SER A 43 5.35 -8.73 -13.83
N LEU A 44 4.39 -8.28 -13.02
CA LEU A 44 4.55 -7.20 -12.05
C LEU A 44 4.89 -7.84 -10.70
N ALA A 45 5.93 -7.33 -10.03
CA ALA A 45 6.27 -7.71 -8.68
C ALA A 45 6.38 -6.49 -7.76
N PHE A 46 5.92 -6.62 -6.52
CA PHE A 46 5.98 -5.59 -5.48
C PHE A 46 6.01 -6.26 -4.09
N GLN A 47 6.56 -5.58 -3.10
CA GLN A 47 6.64 -6.09 -1.72
C GLN A 47 5.72 -5.27 -0.81
N THR A 48 5.02 -5.97 0.08
CA THR A 48 4.16 -5.38 1.11
C THR A 48 4.58 -5.89 2.47
N HIS A 49 4.28 -5.12 3.51
CA HIS A 49 4.30 -5.63 4.88
C HIS A 49 3.17 -6.64 5.12
N ALA A 50 3.26 -7.36 6.24
CA ALA A 50 2.24 -8.32 6.67
C ALA A 50 0.84 -7.68 6.73
N GLY A 51 -0.18 -8.43 6.33
CA GLY A 51 -1.59 -8.02 6.42
C GLY A 51 -2.14 -7.24 5.23
N ALA A 52 -1.30 -6.83 4.27
CA ALA A 52 -1.77 -6.25 3.02
C ALA A 52 -2.55 -7.28 2.18
N GLN A 53 -3.58 -6.82 1.48
CA GLN A 53 -4.48 -7.66 0.69
C GLN A 53 -4.56 -7.16 -0.76
N PRO A 54 -3.69 -7.67 -1.64
CA PRO A 54 -3.78 -7.38 -3.05
C PRO A 54 -4.89 -8.15 -3.74
N SER A 55 -5.57 -7.48 -4.66
CA SER A 55 -6.58 -8.03 -5.55
C SER A 55 -6.41 -7.41 -6.93
N PHE A 56 -6.95 -8.05 -7.97
CA PHE A 56 -6.88 -7.50 -9.32
C PHE A 56 -8.20 -7.65 -10.07
N PHE A 57 -8.42 -6.77 -11.03
CA PHE A 57 -9.52 -6.84 -11.98
C PHE A 57 -9.13 -6.26 -13.33
N VAL A 58 -9.96 -6.50 -14.34
CA VAL A 58 -9.74 -6.02 -15.71
C VAL A 58 -10.81 -5.00 -16.07
N LEU A 59 -10.39 -3.88 -16.65
CA LEU A 59 -11.27 -2.91 -17.29
C LEU A 59 -11.16 -3.05 -18.81
N ARG A 60 -12.28 -2.83 -19.50
CA ARG A 60 -12.36 -2.70 -20.95
C ARG A 60 -12.67 -1.23 -21.25
N GLU A 61 -12.15 -0.70 -22.35
CA GLU A 61 -12.36 0.69 -22.82
C GLU A 61 -11.64 1.79 -22.02
N PRO A 62 -10.30 1.91 -22.13
CA PRO A 62 -9.40 0.99 -22.82
C PRO A 62 -9.00 -0.19 -21.93
N SER A 63 -8.48 -1.26 -22.53
CA SER A 63 -8.06 -2.47 -21.83
C SER A 63 -6.94 -2.22 -20.83
N ARG A 64 -7.22 -2.49 -19.55
CA ARG A 64 -6.31 -2.28 -18.43
C ARG A 64 -6.42 -3.42 -17.41
N ILE A 65 -5.30 -3.75 -16.78
CA ILE A 65 -5.27 -4.58 -15.58
C ILE A 65 -5.05 -3.66 -14.39
N VAL A 66 -5.91 -3.75 -13.40
CA VAL A 66 -5.83 -2.95 -12.18
C VAL A 66 -5.50 -3.89 -11.02
N VAL A 67 -4.52 -3.51 -10.20
CA VAL A 67 -4.18 -4.19 -8.96
C VAL A 67 -4.39 -3.22 -7.81
N ASP A 68 -5.30 -3.57 -6.89
CA ASP A 68 -5.56 -2.82 -5.67
C ASP A 68 -4.90 -3.53 -4.50
N VAL A 69 -4.07 -2.81 -3.76
CA VAL A 69 -3.40 -3.30 -2.55
C VAL A 69 -4.01 -2.59 -1.36
N GLN A 70 -4.94 -3.27 -0.69
CA GLN A 70 -5.53 -2.79 0.56
C GLN A 70 -4.54 -3.00 1.72
N GLY A 71 -4.55 -2.09 2.68
CA GLY A 71 -3.64 -2.15 3.83
C GLY A 71 -2.22 -1.68 3.52
N ALA A 72 -2.02 -0.90 2.44
CA ALA A 72 -0.71 -0.36 2.07
C ALA A 72 -0.81 1.02 1.40
N SER A 73 0.13 1.91 1.72
CA SER A 73 0.20 3.27 1.18
C SER A 73 1.30 3.43 0.12
N TRP A 74 1.21 4.53 -0.64
CA TRP A 74 2.19 4.93 -1.64
C TRP A 74 2.48 6.43 -1.57
N GLU A 75 3.51 6.80 -0.82
CA GLU A 75 3.82 8.19 -0.47
C GLU A 75 4.63 8.95 -1.53
N LYS A 76 4.93 8.32 -2.67
CA LYS A 76 5.77 8.92 -3.73
C LYS A 76 4.95 9.77 -4.72
N GLY A 77 3.67 10.00 -4.45
CA GLY A 77 2.72 10.56 -5.40
C GLY A 77 2.50 9.65 -6.60
N THR A 78 1.87 10.16 -7.66
CA THR A 78 1.63 9.34 -8.86
C THR A 78 2.93 9.10 -9.64
N VAL A 79 3.34 7.83 -9.74
CA VAL A 79 4.45 7.39 -10.59
C VAL A 79 3.89 6.76 -11.85
N THR A 80 4.43 7.15 -13.01
CA THR A 80 4.06 6.59 -14.32
C THR A 80 5.32 6.15 -15.04
N GLN A 81 5.40 4.87 -15.39
CA GLN A 81 6.55 4.29 -16.09
C GLN A 81 6.12 3.71 -17.44
N PRO A 82 6.70 4.18 -18.56
CA PRO A 82 6.42 3.66 -19.89
C PRO A 82 7.20 2.37 -20.18
N PHE A 83 6.63 1.53 -21.03
CA PHE A 83 7.19 0.25 -21.47
C PHE A 83 6.98 0.04 -22.97
N ARG A 84 7.85 -0.77 -23.59
CA ARG A 84 7.72 -1.20 -24.99
C ARG A 84 7.25 -2.65 -25.05
N GLY A 85 5.98 -2.92 -25.33
CA GLY A 85 5.50 -4.31 -25.38
C GLY A 85 3.99 -4.44 -25.32
N LYS A 86 3.47 -5.52 -24.71
CA LYS A 86 2.02 -5.70 -24.51
C LYS A 86 1.43 -4.70 -23.52
N ILE A 87 2.21 -4.34 -22.50
CA ILE A 87 1.95 -3.24 -21.58
C ILE A 87 2.72 -2.02 -22.09
N SER A 88 2.02 -0.91 -22.31
CA SER A 88 2.59 0.36 -22.73
C SER A 88 3.01 1.22 -21.54
N GLN A 89 2.35 1.05 -20.40
CA GLN A 89 2.53 1.90 -19.24
C GLN A 89 2.07 1.21 -17.96
N ILE A 90 2.75 1.49 -16.85
CA ILE A 90 2.28 1.18 -15.51
C ILE A 90 2.20 2.47 -14.70
N ARG A 91 1.05 2.72 -14.08
CA ARG A 91 0.85 3.81 -13.11
C ARG A 91 0.72 3.24 -11.71
N VAL A 92 1.28 3.94 -10.73
CA VAL A 92 1.18 3.60 -9.31
C VAL A 92 0.83 4.86 -8.53
N ALA A 93 -0.21 4.80 -7.72
CA ALA A 93 -0.60 5.87 -6.82
C ALA A 93 -1.41 5.30 -5.66
N GLU A 94 -1.46 6.05 -4.56
CA GLU A 94 -2.51 5.85 -3.58
C GLU A 94 -3.86 6.27 -4.20
N PHE A 95 -4.80 5.33 -4.29
CA PHE A 95 -6.12 5.56 -4.86
C PHE A 95 -7.05 6.21 -3.83
N THR A 96 -6.97 5.72 -2.60
CA THR A 96 -7.57 6.28 -1.40
C THR A 96 -6.71 5.86 -0.21
N GLU A 97 -6.96 6.43 0.96
CA GLU A 97 -6.20 6.14 2.17
C GLU A 97 -6.07 4.63 2.42
N GLY A 98 -4.83 4.13 2.44
CA GLY A 98 -4.55 2.71 2.68
C GLY A 98 -4.84 1.77 1.51
N VAL A 99 -5.11 2.30 0.32
CA VAL A 99 -5.28 1.53 -0.90
C VAL A 99 -4.36 2.05 -1.99
N THR A 100 -3.29 1.29 -2.27
CA THR A 100 -2.40 1.57 -3.41
C THR A 100 -2.91 0.87 -4.66
N ARG A 101 -3.00 1.60 -5.78
CA ARG A 101 -3.46 1.07 -7.08
C ARG A 101 -2.34 1.06 -8.12
N PHE A 102 -2.09 -0.10 -8.69
CA PHE A 102 -1.32 -0.26 -9.93
C PHE A 102 -2.27 -0.33 -11.12
N VAL A 103 -2.01 0.42 -12.18
CA VAL A 103 -2.75 0.36 -13.44
C VAL A 103 -1.79 0.01 -14.56
N LEU A 104 -1.91 -1.19 -15.11
CA LEU A 104 -1.17 -1.65 -16.27
C LEU A 104 -2.02 -1.38 -17.52
N GLU A 105 -1.61 -0.40 -18.31
CA GLU A 105 -2.27 -0.07 -19.58
C GLU A 105 -1.70 -0.95 -20.69
N THR A 106 -2.59 -1.57 -21.47
CA THR A 106 -2.18 -2.33 -22.65
C THR A 106 -1.84 -1.41 -23.81
N SER A 107 -0.90 -1.82 -24.67
CA SER A 107 -0.48 -1.03 -25.83
C SER A 107 -1.54 -0.92 -26.92
N ASN A 108 -2.40 -1.94 -27.06
CA ASN A 108 -3.57 -1.87 -27.92
C ASN A 108 -4.82 -1.74 -27.03
N PRO A 109 -5.56 -0.62 -27.09
CA PRO A 109 -6.67 -0.32 -26.18
C PRO A 109 -7.85 -1.30 -26.28
N ASN A 110 -7.92 -2.09 -27.35
CA ASN A 110 -8.97 -3.09 -27.58
C ASN A 110 -8.47 -4.53 -27.35
N THR A 111 -7.29 -4.69 -26.73
CA THR A 111 -6.73 -6.02 -26.42
C THR A 111 -7.67 -6.79 -25.50
N VAL A 112 -8.05 -8.00 -25.88
CA VAL A 112 -8.78 -8.90 -24.99
C VAL A 112 -7.81 -9.49 -23.98
N ILE A 113 -7.97 -9.14 -22.70
CA ILE A 113 -7.20 -9.72 -21.60
C ILE A 113 -7.93 -10.98 -21.12
N ASN A 114 -7.27 -12.13 -21.20
CA ASN A 114 -7.80 -13.37 -20.65
C ASN A 114 -7.54 -13.41 -19.13
N THR A 115 -8.60 -13.29 -18.33
CA THR A 115 -8.48 -13.32 -16.87
C THR A 115 -8.05 -14.68 -16.34
N THR A 116 -8.26 -15.78 -17.08
CA THR A 116 -7.87 -17.13 -16.63
C THR A 116 -6.36 -17.34 -16.69
N THR A 117 -5.63 -16.52 -17.44
CA THR A 117 -4.16 -16.57 -17.51
C THR A 117 -3.50 -15.63 -16.51
N LEU A 118 -4.26 -14.71 -15.92
CA LEU A 118 -3.78 -13.83 -14.86
C LEU A 118 -3.66 -14.63 -13.56
N LYS A 119 -2.48 -14.57 -12.94
CA LYS A 119 -2.22 -15.24 -11.66
C LYS A 119 -1.50 -14.31 -10.71
N LEU A 120 -2.12 -14.01 -9.59
CA LEU A 120 -1.52 -13.32 -8.47
C LEU A 120 -1.03 -14.36 -7.46
N ARG A 121 0.26 -14.34 -7.13
CA ARG A 121 0.88 -15.22 -6.12
C ARG A 121 1.58 -14.41 -5.06
N SER A 122 1.58 -14.94 -3.83
CA SER A 122 2.35 -14.43 -2.70
C SER A 122 3.53 -15.34 -2.41
N PHE A 123 4.63 -14.72 -1.99
CA PHE A 123 5.83 -15.36 -1.50
C PHE A 123 6.22 -14.65 -0.19
N PRO A 124 5.85 -15.21 0.97
CA PRO A 124 6.29 -14.69 2.26
C PRO A 124 7.81 -14.65 2.34
N THR A 125 8.37 -13.61 2.97
CA THR A 125 9.80 -13.48 3.23
C THR A 125 10.10 -13.71 4.70
N ASP A 126 11.37 -13.98 5.03
CA ASP A 126 11.80 -14.22 6.42
C ASP A 126 11.61 -12.99 7.32
N ASP A 127 11.59 -11.79 6.74
CA ASP A 127 11.37 -10.52 7.44
C ASP A 127 9.88 -10.26 7.79
N GLY A 128 8.98 -11.18 7.45
CA GLY A 128 7.54 -11.05 7.67
C GLY A 128 6.80 -10.24 6.60
N ASP A 129 7.52 -9.77 5.58
CA ASP A 129 6.93 -9.14 4.40
C ASP A 129 6.40 -10.20 3.42
N THR A 130 5.70 -9.73 2.38
CA THR A 130 5.20 -10.58 1.31
C THR A 130 5.57 -9.99 -0.03
N LEU A 131 6.31 -10.77 -0.83
CA LEU A 131 6.53 -10.49 -2.24
C LEU A 131 5.31 -10.97 -3.02
N TRP A 132 4.68 -10.07 -3.77
CA TRP A 132 3.56 -10.38 -4.65
C TRP A 132 4.02 -10.39 -6.09
N GLN A 133 3.54 -11.34 -6.86
CA GLN A 133 3.77 -11.40 -8.31
C GLN A 133 2.45 -11.61 -9.05
N LEU A 134 2.12 -10.67 -9.91
CA LEU A 134 1.06 -10.81 -10.91
C LEU A 134 1.68 -11.25 -12.24
N SER A 135 1.42 -12.48 -12.68
CA SER A 135 1.78 -12.99 -14.01
C SER A 135 0.64 -12.77 -15.00
N LEU A 136 0.92 -12.17 -16.16
CA LEU A 136 -0.10 -11.83 -17.17
C LEU A 136 -0.44 -12.99 -18.12
N GLY A 137 0.40 -14.02 -18.16
CA GLY A 137 0.23 -15.17 -19.05
C GLY A 137 0.91 -14.96 -20.40
N ASN A 138 2.05 -15.62 -20.54
CA ASN A 138 2.79 -15.87 -21.78
C ASN A 138 3.75 -17.03 -21.49
N THR A 139 3.77 -18.01 -22.39
CA THR A 139 4.52 -19.26 -22.21
C THR A 139 6.02 -19.03 -22.28
N SER A 140 6.70 -19.17 -21.15
CA SER A 140 8.10 -19.62 -21.10
C SER A 140 8.24 -20.51 -19.85
N ASN A 141 8.23 -21.83 -20.07
CA ASN A 141 8.66 -22.90 -19.16
C ASN A 141 8.25 -22.83 -17.68
N ALA A 142 7.32 -23.71 -17.31
CA ALA A 142 6.99 -24.09 -15.94
C ALA A 142 8.14 -24.83 -15.19
N ASN A 143 9.39 -24.42 -15.40
CA ASN A 143 10.58 -24.99 -14.76
C ASN A 143 11.31 -24.00 -13.82
N ALA A 144 10.67 -22.90 -13.43
CA ALA A 144 11.15 -22.03 -12.35
C ALA A 144 10.51 -22.35 -10.98
N LEU A 145 9.90 -23.53 -10.82
CA LEU A 145 9.53 -24.08 -9.51
C LEU A 145 10.66 -25.01 -9.06
N ASN A 146 11.67 -24.42 -8.45
CA ASN A 146 12.53 -24.96 -7.39
C ASN A 146 13.79 -24.08 -7.31
N SER A 147 13.64 -22.93 -6.67
CA SER A 147 14.78 -22.14 -6.22
C SER A 147 14.52 -21.80 -4.76
N THR A 148 15.01 -22.64 -3.85
CA THR A 148 15.13 -22.36 -2.40
C THR A 148 16.28 -21.38 -2.15
N THR A 149 16.35 -20.32 -2.93
CA THR A 149 17.36 -19.27 -2.79
C THR A 149 16.66 -18.04 -2.26
N ASN A 150 17.10 -17.54 -1.10
CA ASN A 150 16.68 -16.27 -0.51
C ASN A 150 16.43 -15.22 -1.61
N HIS A 151 15.16 -14.99 -1.93
CA HIS A 151 14.76 -14.09 -3.00
C HIS A 151 14.80 -12.65 -2.48
N HIS A 152 16.00 -12.12 -2.28
CA HIS A 152 16.21 -10.66 -2.24
C HIS A 152 15.96 -10.13 -3.66
N GLN A 153 14.69 -9.91 -4.01
CA GLN A 153 14.32 -9.16 -5.20
C GLN A 153 14.75 -7.71 -4.95
N ASN A 154 15.83 -7.28 -5.60
CA ASN A 154 16.30 -5.90 -5.48
C ASN A 154 15.37 -5.00 -6.29
N PHE A 155 14.42 -4.35 -5.61
CA PHE A 155 13.59 -3.34 -6.25
C PHE A 155 14.47 -2.16 -6.67
N PRO A 156 14.24 -1.58 -7.86
CA PRO A 156 14.93 -0.35 -8.23
C PRO A 156 14.65 0.72 -7.15
N PRO A 157 15.64 1.55 -6.79
CA PRO A 157 15.42 2.64 -5.87
C PRO A 157 14.27 3.51 -6.40
N ALA A 158 13.40 3.94 -5.49
CA ALA A 158 12.27 4.78 -5.81
C ALA A 158 12.70 5.97 -6.68
N LEU A 159 12.23 6.06 -7.92
CA LEU A 159 12.36 7.27 -8.71
C LEU A 159 11.48 8.33 -8.03
N LEU A 160 12.10 9.26 -7.33
CA LEU A 160 11.41 10.46 -6.88
C LEU A 160 10.80 11.15 -8.11
N PRO A 161 9.57 11.68 -8.04
CA PRO A 161 9.06 12.51 -9.11
C PRO A 161 10.07 13.64 -9.38
N PRO A 162 10.25 14.07 -10.64
CA PRO A 162 11.14 15.17 -10.94
C PRO A 162 10.72 16.38 -10.09
N VAL A 163 11.66 16.94 -9.32
CA VAL A 163 11.44 18.19 -8.61
C VAL A 163 11.21 19.27 -9.68
N ILE A 164 9.94 19.58 -9.94
CA ILE A 164 9.59 20.75 -10.76
C ILE A 164 9.99 21.95 -9.91
N ARG A 165 11.13 22.58 -10.26
CA ARG A 165 11.54 23.89 -9.70
C ARG A 165 10.62 24.98 -10.24
N GLY A 166 9.33 24.90 -9.90
CA GLY A 166 8.43 26.04 -9.94
C GLY A 166 8.51 26.69 -8.58
N SER A 167 8.94 27.94 -8.50
CA SER A 167 8.81 28.74 -7.30
C SER A 167 7.32 28.88 -6.97
N VAL A 168 6.80 28.04 -6.08
CA VAL A 168 5.56 28.37 -5.38
C VAL A 168 5.93 29.54 -4.47
N THR A 169 5.73 30.77 -4.97
CA THR A 169 5.80 31.96 -4.14
C THR A 169 4.62 31.88 -3.19
N VAL A 170 4.86 31.30 -2.01
CA VAL A 170 3.93 31.42 -0.89
C VAL A 170 3.95 32.90 -0.51
N PRO A 171 2.84 33.66 -0.69
CA PRO A 171 2.82 35.04 -0.25
C PRO A 171 3.06 35.07 1.26
N SER A 172 3.94 35.97 1.72
CA SER A 172 4.14 36.19 3.15
C SER A 172 2.78 36.46 3.81
N PRO A 173 2.51 35.87 4.99
CA PRO A 173 1.31 36.17 5.75
C PRO A 173 1.15 37.69 5.92
N PRO A 174 -0.08 38.23 5.86
CA PRO A 174 -0.30 39.63 6.17
C PRO A 174 0.23 39.91 7.59
N ILE A 175 1.08 40.93 7.71
CA ILE A 175 1.59 41.37 9.02
C ILE A 175 0.37 41.85 9.80
N PRO A 176 0.07 41.26 10.97
CA PRO A 176 -1.09 41.69 11.74
C PRO A 176 -0.88 43.13 12.25
N ASP A 177 -1.96 43.92 12.26
CA ASP A 177 -1.91 45.38 12.49
C ASP A 177 -1.29 45.77 13.84
N ASN A 178 -1.26 44.85 14.80
CA ASN A 178 -0.62 45.03 16.11
C ASN A 178 0.92 45.08 16.07
N LEU A 179 1.54 44.81 14.92
CA LEU A 179 3.00 44.87 14.69
C LEU A 179 3.45 46.04 13.82
N ARG A 180 2.52 46.94 13.43
CA ARG A 180 2.82 48.13 12.63
C ARG A 180 3.13 49.32 13.56
N LYS A 181 4.38 49.42 14.03
CA LYS A 181 4.90 50.62 14.72
C LYS A 181 5.15 51.76 13.73
#